data_AF-A0A161PR23-F1
#
_entry.id   AF-A0A161PR23-F1
#
_cell.length_a   1.000
_cell.length_b   1.000
_cell.length_c   1.000
_cell.angle_alpha   90.00
_cell.angle_beta   90.00
_cell.angle_gamma   90.00
#
_symmetry.space_group_name_H-M   'P 1'
#
loop_
_entity.id
_entity.type
_entity.pdbx_description
1 polymer ?
#
loop_
_entity_poly.entity_id
_entity_poly.type
_entity_poly.pdbx_seq_one_letter_code
_entity_poly.pdbx_strand_id
1 'polypeptide(L)'
;MSTRNEVYKLLAIKTEINDIVDILQVSRRTVERYAKEYSDTLATKDKKATTTSDRKRRKEIARAHIETGSSVKEASEVSGISISTALKTSSKERLQEKQADFLRRLRDEHKEMILQNKRDRLEINTRIKADLAVSESNKQTQEMLLMNEKTEQTILESERLDRLERFEFEKEVHKSKLKAEMLEKIEQMSDKELEELQKFLEEKERFVNVE
;
A
#
# COMPACT_ATOMS: atom_id res chain seq x y z
N MET A 1 -8.26 -21.08 3.63
CA MET A 1 -6.85 -20.66 3.83
C MET A 1 -6.27 -21.45 4.99
N SER A 2 -4.97 -21.76 4.99
CA SER A 2 -4.35 -22.51 6.10
C SER A 2 -3.98 -21.56 7.25
N THR A 3 -4.24 -21.93 8.49
CA THR A 3 -3.85 -21.18 9.70
C THR A 3 -2.38 -20.78 9.69
N ARG A 4 -1.50 -21.66 9.19
CA ARG A 4 -0.07 -21.38 9.06
C ARG A 4 0.22 -20.19 8.14
N ASN A 5 -0.51 -20.08 7.03
CA ASN A 5 -0.33 -19.01 6.07
C ASN A 5 -0.76 -17.66 6.67
N GLU A 6 -1.85 -17.62 7.44
CA GLU A 6 -2.28 -16.38 8.10
C GLU A 6 -1.33 -15.96 9.21
N VAL A 7 -0.76 -16.91 9.97
CA VAL A 7 0.32 -16.61 10.91
C VAL A 7 1.54 -16.01 10.19
N TYR A 8 1.95 -16.56 9.04
CA TYR A 8 3.07 -16.00 8.27
C TYR A 8 2.80 -14.59 7.74
N LYS A 9 1.56 -14.25 7.37
CA LYS A 9 1.21 -12.88 6.97
C LYS A 9 1.37 -11.90 8.11
N LEU A 10 0.83 -12.23 9.29
CA LEU A 10 0.93 -11.37 10.46
C LEU A 10 2.40 -11.21 10.91
N LEU A 11 3.21 -12.27 10.81
CA LEU A 11 4.65 -12.18 11.05
C LEU A 11 5.38 -11.34 9.99
N ALA A 12 4.94 -11.35 8.73
CA ALA A 12 5.54 -10.53 7.67
C ALA A 12 5.35 -9.03 7.92
N ILE A 13 4.20 -8.63 8.49
CA ILE A 13 3.93 -7.25 8.93
C ILE A 13 4.44 -6.95 10.36
N LYS A 14 5.21 -7.87 10.97
CA LYS A 14 5.82 -7.74 12.30
C LYS A 14 4.83 -7.61 13.46
N THR A 15 3.67 -8.25 13.37
CA THR A 15 2.73 -8.35 14.49
C THR A 15 3.30 -9.21 15.62
N GLU A 16 3.07 -8.81 16.87
CA GLU A 16 3.51 -9.53 18.06
C GLU A 16 2.77 -10.86 18.24
N ILE A 17 3.42 -11.85 18.86
CA ILE A 17 2.85 -13.21 19.01
C ILE A 17 1.53 -13.19 19.79
N ASN A 18 1.41 -12.34 20.81
CA ASN A 18 0.18 -12.22 21.61
C ASN A 18 -0.98 -11.72 20.73
N ASP A 19 -0.75 -10.68 19.95
CA ASP A 19 -1.77 -10.12 19.05
C ASP A 19 -2.18 -11.13 17.98
N ILE A 20 -1.24 -11.93 17.46
CA ILE A 20 -1.54 -13.01 16.50
C ILE A 20 -2.46 -14.06 17.12
N VAL A 21 -2.24 -14.42 18.39
CA VAL A 21 -3.10 -15.36 19.12
C VAL A 21 -4.53 -14.82 19.22
N ASP A 22 -4.67 -13.54 19.53
CA ASP A 22 -5.97 -12.89 19.71
C ASP A 22 -6.70 -12.70 18.37
N ILE A 23 -6.00 -12.25 17.34
CA ILE A 23 -6.54 -12.04 15.98
C ILE A 23 -7.03 -13.36 15.37
N LEU A 24 -6.21 -14.41 15.45
CA LEU A 24 -6.51 -15.69 14.80
C LEU A 24 -7.28 -16.67 15.70
N GLN A 25 -7.45 -16.35 16.98
CA GLN A 25 -8.09 -17.20 17.99
C GLN A 25 -7.54 -18.63 18.02
N VAL A 26 -6.21 -18.75 18.02
CA VAL A 26 -5.49 -20.03 18.01
C VAL A 26 -4.58 -20.17 19.21
N SER A 27 -4.25 -21.41 19.59
CA SER A 27 -3.36 -21.65 20.72
C SER A 27 -1.99 -20.97 20.53
N ARG A 28 -1.48 -20.34 21.60
CA ARG A 28 -0.14 -19.74 21.67
C ARG A 28 0.95 -20.69 21.15
N ARG A 29 0.92 -21.96 21.56
CA ARG A 29 1.86 -23.00 21.09
C ARG A 29 1.87 -23.17 19.58
N THR A 30 0.71 -23.02 18.92
CA THR A 30 0.61 -23.13 17.47
C THR A 30 1.28 -21.95 16.78
N VAL A 31 1.05 -20.73 17.29
CA VAL A 31 1.67 -19.51 16.78
C VAL A 31 3.19 -19.56 16.97
N GLU A 32 3.66 -19.91 18.17
CA GLU A 32 5.09 -20.04 18.48
C GLU A 32 5.80 -21.05 17.58
N ARG A 33 5.16 -22.20 17.33
CA ARG A 33 5.71 -23.22 16.40
C ARG A 33 5.88 -22.63 15.00
N TYR A 34 4.86 -21.96 14.47
CA TYR A 34 4.95 -21.37 13.13
C TYR A 34 5.90 -20.18 13.09
N ALA A 35 5.97 -19.36 14.14
CA ALA A 35 6.94 -18.27 14.26
C ALA A 35 8.37 -18.79 14.23
N LYS A 36 8.65 -19.89 14.94
CA LYS A 36 9.95 -20.57 14.88
C LYS A 36 10.26 -21.10 13.48
N GLU A 37 9.31 -21.78 12.85
CA GLU A 37 9.47 -22.26 11.47
C GLU A 37 9.77 -21.12 10.48
N TYR A 38 9.12 -19.98 10.68
CA TYR A 38 9.31 -18.76 9.90
C TYR A 38 10.72 -18.20 10.10
N SER A 39 11.13 -17.96 11.35
CA SER A 39 12.45 -17.43 11.68
C SER A 39 13.58 -18.32 11.20
N ASP A 40 13.45 -19.65 11.38
CA ASP A 40 14.44 -20.63 10.93
C ASP A 40 14.62 -20.60 9.40
N THR A 41 13.51 -20.37 8.68
CA THR A 41 13.55 -20.27 7.22
C THR A 41 14.23 -18.97 6.76
N LEU A 42 13.93 -17.84 7.41
CA LEU A 42 14.58 -16.57 7.13
C LEU A 42 16.08 -16.62 7.43
N ALA A 43 16.48 -17.27 8.53
CA ALA A 43 17.87 -17.45 8.92
C ALA A 43 18.66 -18.36 7.96
N THR A 44 17.98 -19.21 7.20
CA THR A 44 18.59 -20.14 6.24
C THR A 44 18.29 -19.81 4.79
N LYS A 45 17.82 -18.58 4.49
CA LYS A 45 17.40 -18.16 3.16
C LYS A 45 18.45 -18.40 2.07
N ASP A 46 19.73 -18.18 2.38
CA ASP A 46 20.85 -18.32 1.43
C ASP A 46 21.21 -19.79 1.14
N LYS A 47 20.71 -20.73 1.95
CA LYS A 47 20.93 -22.16 1.76
C LYS A 47 19.89 -22.73 0.80
N LYS A 48 20.34 -23.64 -0.08
CA LYS A 48 19.45 -24.36 -0.99
C LYS A 48 18.51 -25.27 -0.21
N ALA A 49 17.22 -25.21 -0.53
CA ALA A 49 16.23 -26.07 0.09
C ALA A 49 16.43 -27.55 -0.26
N THR A 50 16.72 -28.35 0.77
CA THR A 50 17.10 -29.76 0.64
C THR A 50 15.90 -30.69 0.60
N THR A 51 14.80 -30.35 1.28
CA THR A 51 13.62 -31.19 1.43
C THR A 51 12.38 -30.60 0.74
N THR A 52 11.41 -31.46 0.43
CA THR A 52 10.11 -31.04 -0.15
C THR A 52 9.32 -30.16 0.82
N SER A 53 9.38 -30.46 2.12
CA SER A 53 8.70 -29.68 3.16
C SER A 53 9.28 -28.27 3.28
N ASP A 54 10.61 -28.13 3.26
CA ASP A 54 11.29 -26.83 3.26
C ASP A 54 10.92 -26.00 2.01
N ARG A 55 10.97 -26.61 0.82
CA ARG A 55 10.52 -25.93 -0.42
C ARG A 55 9.08 -25.45 -0.35
N LYS A 56 8.19 -26.25 0.25
CA LYS A 56 6.78 -25.87 0.45
C LYS A 56 6.67 -24.70 1.41
N ARG A 57 7.38 -24.74 2.54
CA ARG A 57 7.39 -23.68 3.55
C ARG A 57 7.88 -22.35 2.98
N ARG A 58 9.02 -22.35 2.28
CA ARG A 58 9.56 -21.15 1.64
C ARG A 58 8.58 -20.51 0.65
N LYS A 59 7.86 -21.33 -0.14
CA LYS A 59 6.80 -20.82 -1.03
C LYS A 59 5.64 -20.16 -0.28
N GLU A 60 5.23 -20.72 0.85
CA GLU A 60 4.17 -20.14 1.69
C GLU A 60 4.60 -18.83 2.35
N ILE A 61 5.87 -18.73 2.77
CA ILE A 61 6.44 -17.47 3.26
C ILE A 61 6.48 -16.42 2.14
N ALA A 62 6.98 -16.77 0.96
CA ALA A 62 6.97 -15.87 -0.19
C ALA A 62 5.56 -15.37 -0.52
N ARG A 63 4.57 -16.29 -0.50
CA ARG A 63 3.17 -15.95 -0.71
C ARG A 63 2.66 -14.95 0.32
N ALA A 64 2.93 -15.20 1.60
CA ALA A 64 2.51 -14.32 2.68
C ALA A 64 3.06 -12.90 2.48
N HIS A 65 4.37 -12.78 2.19
CA HIS A 65 5.03 -11.49 1.92
C HIS A 65 4.40 -10.73 0.74
N ILE A 66 4.11 -11.42 -0.37
CA ILE A 66 3.47 -10.78 -1.53
C ILE A 66 2.06 -10.31 -1.17
N GLU A 67 1.25 -11.16 -0.53
CA GLU A 67 -0.12 -10.80 -0.14
C GLU A 67 -0.15 -9.63 0.85
N THR A 68 0.90 -9.43 1.67
CA THR A 68 1.00 -8.35 2.65
C THR A 68 1.75 -7.11 2.17
N GLY A 69 2.12 -7.03 0.89
CA GLY A 69 2.64 -5.78 0.31
C GLY A 69 4.05 -5.83 -0.26
N SER A 70 4.83 -6.90 -0.07
CA SER A 70 6.18 -7.00 -0.64
C SER A 70 6.13 -7.21 -2.15
N SER A 71 7.16 -6.72 -2.85
CA SER A 71 7.38 -7.06 -4.24
C SER A 71 7.74 -8.55 -4.40
N VAL A 72 7.52 -9.10 -5.60
CA VAL A 72 7.91 -10.48 -5.91
C VAL A 72 9.42 -10.71 -5.72
N LYS A 73 10.24 -9.68 -5.97
CA LYS A 73 11.68 -9.73 -5.77
C LYS A 73 12.03 -9.83 -4.28
N GLU A 74 11.53 -8.92 -3.46
CA GLU A 74 11.77 -8.93 -2.01
C GLU A 74 11.27 -10.24 -1.38
N ALA A 75 10.07 -10.69 -1.76
CA ALA A 75 9.54 -11.96 -1.27
C ALA A 75 10.42 -13.16 -1.65
N SER A 76 11.03 -13.14 -2.84
CA SER A 76 11.97 -14.19 -3.25
C SER A 76 13.25 -14.19 -2.44
N GLU A 77 13.80 -13.00 -2.14
CA GLU A 77 15.01 -12.82 -1.35
C GLU A 77 14.80 -13.24 0.11
N VAL A 78 13.70 -12.81 0.72
CA VAL A 78 13.37 -13.14 2.12
C VAL A 78 13.11 -14.63 2.32
N SER A 79 12.40 -15.26 1.39
CA SER A 79 12.05 -16.68 1.49
C SER A 79 13.11 -17.63 0.94
N GLY A 80 14.15 -17.12 0.25
CA GLY A 80 15.19 -17.92 -0.37
C GLY A 80 14.65 -18.84 -1.48
N ILE A 81 13.67 -18.38 -2.27
CA ILE A 81 13.21 -19.06 -3.49
C ILE A 81 13.68 -18.29 -4.73
N SER A 82 13.72 -18.95 -5.89
CA SER A 82 14.02 -18.24 -7.13
C SER A 82 12.91 -17.24 -7.49
N ILE A 83 13.28 -16.09 -8.03
CA ILE A 83 12.34 -15.08 -8.55
C ILE A 83 11.34 -15.72 -9.53
N SER A 84 11.82 -16.62 -10.40
CA SER A 84 10.96 -17.35 -11.35
C SER A 84 9.87 -18.19 -10.67
N THR A 85 10.18 -18.79 -9.51
CA THR A 85 9.21 -19.56 -8.73
C THR A 85 8.22 -18.62 -8.04
N ALA A 86 8.68 -17.49 -7.51
CA ALA A 86 7.85 -16.47 -6.89
C ALA A 86 6.86 -15.88 -7.93
N LEU A 87 7.33 -15.55 -9.14
CA LEU A 87 6.50 -15.06 -10.25
C LEU A 87 5.42 -16.06 -10.67
N LYS A 88 5.80 -17.32 -10.89
CA LYS A 88 4.84 -18.38 -11.25
C LYS A 88 3.77 -18.57 -10.17
N THR A 89 4.18 -18.51 -8.90
CA THR A 89 3.25 -18.64 -7.76
C THR A 89 2.31 -17.42 -7.69
N SER A 90 2.87 -16.21 -7.82
CA SER A 90 2.13 -14.95 -7.84
C SER A 90 1.05 -14.93 -8.91
N SER A 91 1.41 -15.27 -10.14
CA SER A 91 0.48 -15.32 -11.28
C SER A 91 -0.58 -16.40 -11.10
N LYS A 92 -0.18 -17.64 -10.75
CA LYS A 92 -1.13 -18.76 -10.60
C LYS A 92 -2.19 -18.51 -9.53
N GLU A 93 -1.84 -17.80 -8.47
CA GLU A 93 -2.69 -17.61 -7.30
C GLU A 93 -3.25 -16.19 -7.17
N ARG A 94 -3.02 -15.35 -8.21
CA ARG A 94 -3.47 -13.96 -8.30
C ARG A 94 -3.08 -13.14 -7.05
N LEU A 95 -1.84 -13.33 -6.58
CA LEU A 95 -1.40 -12.74 -5.31
C LEU A 95 -1.36 -11.21 -5.34
N GLN A 96 -1.14 -10.60 -6.51
CA GLN A 96 -1.18 -9.15 -6.70
C GLN A 96 -2.58 -8.56 -6.50
N GLU A 97 -3.64 -9.29 -6.86
CA GLU A 97 -5.01 -8.85 -6.59
C GLU A 97 -5.30 -8.87 -5.09
N LYS A 98 -4.88 -9.94 -4.41
CA LYS A 98 -5.00 -10.03 -2.94
C LYS A 98 -4.17 -8.97 -2.22
N GLN A 99 -3.00 -8.64 -2.74
CA GLN A 99 -2.16 -7.55 -2.25
C GLN A 99 -2.90 -6.21 -2.38
N ALA A 100 -3.53 -5.95 -3.53
CA ALA A 100 -4.31 -4.73 -3.73
C ALA A 100 -5.51 -4.65 -2.77
N ASP A 101 -6.21 -5.77 -2.55
CA ASP A 101 -7.30 -5.84 -1.56
C ASP A 101 -6.81 -5.61 -0.12
N PHE A 102 -5.66 -6.17 0.24
CA PHE A 102 -5.03 -5.96 1.55
C PHE A 102 -4.69 -4.48 1.77
N LEU A 103 -4.00 -3.86 0.81
CA LEU A 103 -3.64 -2.44 0.87
C LEU A 103 -4.88 -1.53 0.93
N ARG A 104 -5.96 -1.90 0.23
CA ARG A 104 -7.23 -1.17 0.29
C ARG A 104 -7.83 -1.21 1.70
N ARG A 105 -7.88 -2.38 2.35
CA ARG A 105 -8.38 -2.51 3.72
C ARG A 105 -7.54 -1.73 4.71
N LEU A 106 -6.21 -1.84 4.63
CA LEU A 106 -5.28 -1.12 5.50
C LEU A 106 -5.46 0.40 5.38
N ARG A 107 -5.65 0.90 4.16
CA ARG A 107 -5.97 2.31 3.92
C ARG A 107 -7.30 2.72 4.55
N ASP A 108 -8.33 1.89 4.42
CA ASP A 108 -9.66 2.20 4.95
C ASP A 108 -9.67 2.15 6.49
N GLU A 109 -8.94 1.22 7.11
CA GLU A 109 -8.70 1.15 8.56
C GLU A 109 -7.97 2.41 9.07
N HIS A 110 -6.88 2.81 8.41
CA HIS A 110 -6.17 4.05 8.74
C HIS A 110 -7.07 5.28 8.61
N LYS A 111 -7.92 5.32 7.57
CA LYS A 111 -8.88 6.41 7.38
C LYS A 111 -9.88 6.48 8.54
N GLU A 112 -10.42 5.35 8.99
CA GLU A 112 -11.35 5.33 10.13
C GLU A 112 -10.64 5.75 11.43
N MET A 113 -9.41 5.29 11.66
CA MET A 113 -8.61 5.75 12.81
C MET A 113 -8.39 7.27 12.80
N ILE A 114 -8.12 7.85 11.63
CA ILE A 114 -7.98 9.31 11.49
C ILE A 114 -9.31 10.01 11.78
N LEU A 115 -10.43 9.50 11.25
CA LEU A 115 -11.75 10.06 11.51
C LEU A 115 -12.13 9.98 12.99
N GLN A 116 -11.82 8.87 13.66
CA GLN A 116 -12.08 8.73 15.09
C GLN A 116 -11.25 9.73 15.91
N ASN A 117 -9.95 9.86 15.62
CA ASN A 117 -9.12 10.89 16.25
C ASN A 117 -9.65 12.30 16.04
N LYS A 118 -10.22 12.60 14.86
CA LYS A 118 -10.86 13.90 14.60
C LYS A 118 -12.13 14.09 15.44
N ARG A 119 -12.96 13.05 15.58
CA ARG A 119 -14.15 13.08 16.45
C ARG A 119 -13.76 13.33 17.91
N ASP A 120 -12.77 12.59 18.41
CA ASP A 120 -12.29 12.72 19.78
C ASP A 120 -11.73 14.13 20.05
N ARG A 121 -10.99 14.69 19.09
CA ARG A 121 -10.50 16.09 19.17
C ARG A 121 -11.62 17.10 19.17
N LEU A 122 -12.63 16.92 18.31
CA LEU A 122 -13.80 17.79 18.29
C LEU A 122 -14.51 17.76 19.65
N GLU A 123 -14.69 16.57 20.23
CA GLU A 123 -15.30 16.41 21.55
C GLU A 123 -14.50 17.15 22.64
N ILE A 124 -13.18 16.97 22.68
CA ILE A 124 -12.29 17.69 23.61
C ILE A 124 -12.41 19.20 23.42
N ASN A 125 -12.36 19.68 22.16
CA ASN A 125 -12.50 21.11 21.85
C ASN A 125 -13.86 21.68 22.30
N THR A 126 -14.95 20.92 22.13
CA THR A 126 -16.27 21.35 22.60
C THR A 126 -16.33 21.48 24.12
N ARG A 127 -15.74 20.53 24.86
CA ARG A 127 -15.64 20.60 26.33
C ARG A 127 -14.81 21.80 26.79
N ILE A 128 -13.63 21.99 26.19
CA ILE A 128 -12.76 23.14 26.51
C ILE A 128 -13.48 24.48 26.26
N LYS A 129 -14.22 24.61 25.13
CA LYS A 129 -15.01 25.81 24.86
C LYS A 129 -16.11 26.04 25.90
N ALA A 130 -16.77 24.98 26.36
CA ALA A 130 -17.79 25.07 27.41
C ALA A 130 -17.17 25.51 28.75
N ASP A 131 -16.02 24.94 29.13
CA ASP A 131 -15.32 25.27 30.38
C ASP A 131 -14.77 26.72 30.36
N LEU A 132 -14.25 27.18 29.22
CA LEU A 132 -13.80 28.56 29.01
C LEU A 132 -14.94 29.58 29.04
N ALA A 133 -16.16 29.20 28.68
CA ALA A 133 -17.33 30.07 28.82
C ALA A 133 -17.72 30.29 30.29
N VAL A 134 -17.23 29.44 31.21
CA VAL A 134 -17.57 29.44 32.64
C VAL A 134 -16.44 29.98 33.52
N SER A 135 -15.18 30.02 33.06
CA SER A 135 -14.01 30.47 33.85
C SER A 135 -13.02 31.33 33.04
N GLU A 136 -12.37 32.32 33.68
CA GLU A 136 -11.23 33.05 33.06
C GLU A 136 -10.13 32.07 32.62
N SER A 137 -9.68 32.18 31.37
CA SER A 137 -8.84 31.17 30.73
C SER A 137 -7.47 31.01 31.41
N ASN A 138 -7.19 29.84 31.99
CA ASN A 138 -5.84 29.45 32.41
C ASN A 138 -4.92 29.28 31.18
N LYS A 139 -3.67 29.75 31.28
CA LYS A 139 -2.56 29.65 30.30
C LYS A 139 -2.43 28.26 29.64
N GLN A 140 -2.65 27.20 30.42
CA GLN A 140 -2.60 25.81 29.95
C GLN A 140 -3.70 25.51 28.90
N THR A 141 -4.85 26.17 29.02
CA THR A 141 -5.98 26.08 28.07
C THR A 141 -5.68 26.81 26.76
N GLN A 142 -4.96 27.94 26.84
CA GLN A 142 -4.52 28.69 25.66
C GLN A 142 -3.47 27.92 24.85
N GLU A 143 -2.51 27.28 25.52
CA GLU A 143 -1.52 26.42 24.86
C GLU A 143 -2.18 25.21 24.16
N MET A 144 -3.21 24.62 24.77
CA MET A 144 -3.96 23.51 24.18
C MET A 144 -4.72 23.93 22.91
N LEU A 145 -5.35 25.11 22.91
CA LEU A 145 -6.02 25.67 21.74
C LEU A 145 -5.05 25.92 20.58
N LEU A 146 -3.88 26.49 20.87
CA LEU A 146 -2.87 26.79 19.87
C LEU A 146 -2.27 25.52 19.23
N MET A 147 -2.10 24.47 20.03
CA MET A 147 -1.68 23.15 19.53
C MET A 147 -2.77 22.50 18.66
N ASN A 148 -4.04 22.63 19.04
CA ASN A 148 -5.15 22.10 18.24
C ASN A 148 -5.28 22.83 16.91
N GLU A 149 -5.17 24.16 16.89
CA GLU A 149 -5.21 24.95 15.65
C GLU A 149 -4.08 24.56 14.69
N LYS A 150 -2.83 24.46 15.19
CA LYS A 150 -1.69 23.98 14.39
C LYS A 150 -1.94 22.59 13.81
N THR A 151 -2.53 21.70 14.60
CA THR A 151 -2.78 20.33 14.15
C THR A 151 -3.92 20.26 13.14
N GLU A 152 -4.96 21.08 13.27
CA GLU A 152 -6.03 21.23 12.27
C GLU A 152 -5.49 21.76 10.94
N GLN A 153 -4.59 22.76 10.98
CA GLN A 153 -3.92 23.26 9.78
C GLN A 153 -3.10 22.17 9.08
N THR A 154 -2.34 21.37 9.83
CA THR A 154 -1.56 20.24 9.25
C THR A 154 -2.48 19.19 8.60
N ILE A 155 -3.63 18.89 9.20
CA ILE A 155 -4.62 17.96 8.62
C ILE A 155 -5.16 18.48 7.30
N LEU A 156 -5.57 19.75 7.25
CA LEU A 156 -6.12 20.37 6.04
C LEU A 156 -5.07 20.41 4.92
N GLU A 157 -3.81 20.66 5.26
CA GLU A 157 -2.70 20.65 4.31
C GLU A 157 -2.41 19.24 3.78
N SER A 158 -2.43 18.21 4.65
CA SER A 158 -2.31 16.80 4.24
C SER A 158 -3.44 16.38 3.31
N GLU A 159 -4.69 16.72 3.60
CA GLU A 159 -5.83 16.42 2.72
C GLU A 159 -5.76 17.15 1.37
N ARG A 160 -5.15 18.34 1.34
CA ARG A 160 -4.85 19.04 0.09
C ARG A 160 -3.80 18.29 -0.72
N LEU A 161 -2.73 17.82 -0.10
CA LEU A 161 -1.68 17.03 -0.75
C LEU A 161 -2.23 15.71 -1.31
N ASP A 162 -3.02 14.97 -0.55
CA ASP A 162 -3.66 13.73 -1.02
C ASP A 162 -4.53 13.94 -2.26
N ARG A 163 -5.26 15.06 -2.32
CA ARG A 163 -6.07 15.42 -3.50
C ARG A 163 -5.19 15.76 -4.71
N LEU A 164 -4.09 16.46 -4.50
CA LEU A 164 -3.15 16.80 -5.57
C LEU A 164 -2.46 15.53 -6.11
N GLU A 165 -2.01 14.63 -5.24
CA GLU A 165 -1.39 13.36 -5.63
C GLU A 165 -2.36 12.48 -6.44
N ARG A 166 -3.62 12.38 -6.01
CA ARG A 166 -4.66 11.67 -6.78
C ARG A 166 -4.87 12.29 -8.16
N PHE A 167 -4.93 13.63 -8.23
CA PHE A 167 -5.11 14.34 -9.48
C PHE A 167 -3.92 14.11 -10.43
N GLU A 168 -2.68 14.13 -9.92
CA GLU A 168 -1.49 13.82 -10.71
C GLU A 168 -1.48 12.37 -11.20
N PHE A 169 -1.82 11.42 -10.33
CA PHE A 169 -1.94 10.01 -10.71
C PHE A 169 -3.01 9.78 -11.79
N GLU A 170 -4.20 10.36 -11.63
CA GLU A 170 -5.28 10.28 -12.62
C GLU A 170 -4.87 10.90 -13.96
N LYS A 171 -4.15 12.03 -13.92
CA LYS A 171 -3.60 12.68 -15.11
C LYS A 171 -2.60 11.78 -15.84
N GLU A 172 -1.73 11.08 -15.14
CA GLU A 172 -0.77 10.16 -15.79
C GLU A 172 -1.41 8.87 -16.30
N VAL A 173 -2.41 8.33 -15.60
CA VAL A 173 -3.21 7.20 -16.12
C VAL A 173 -3.94 7.62 -17.40
N HIS A 174 -4.54 8.82 -17.43
CA HIS A 174 -5.21 9.34 -18.61
C HIS A 174 -4.25 9.53 -19.79
N LYS A 175 -3.08 10.16 -19.55
CA LYS A 175 -2.03 10.31 -20.59
C LYS A 175 -1.58 8.96 -21.13
N SER A 176 -1.36 7.98 -20.26
CA SER A 176 -0.93 6.63 -20.66
C SER A 176 -1.98 5.92 -21.51
N LYS A 177 -3.26 6.03 -21.13
CA LYS A 177 -4.38 5.49 -21.94
C LYS A 177 -4.49 6.19 -23.29
N LEU A 178 -4.46 7.52 -23.31
CA LEU A 178 -4.52 8.30 -24.55
C LEU A 178 -3.37 7.94 -25.49
N LYS A 179 -2.15 7.78 -24.96
CA LYS A 179 -0.99 7.35 -25.74
C LYS A 179 -1.21 5.96 -26.36
N ALA A 180 -1.74 5.01 -25.59
CA ALA A 180 -2.04 3.67 -26.10
C ALA A 180 -3.11 3.69 -27.20
N GLU A 181 -4.21 4.43 -27.00
CA GLU A 181 -5.28 4.59 -28.00
C GLU A 181 -4.77 5.26 -29.28
N MET A 182 -3.88 6.26 -29.16
CA MET A 182 -3.25 6.91 -30.32
C MET A 182 -2.36 5.94 -31.09
N LEU A 183 -1.54 5.14 -30.40
CA LEU A 183 -0.68 4.14 -31.04
C LEU A 183 -1.51 3.08 -31.79
N GLU A 184 -2.58 2.59 -31.17
CA GLU A 184 -3.49 1.62 -31.80
C GLU A 184 -4.16 2.20 -33.05
N LYS A 185 -4.61 3.46 -33.00
CA LYS A 185 -5.14 4.15 -34.19
C LYS A 185 -4.08 4.30 -35.26
N ILE A 186 -2.85 4.67 -34.90
CA ILE A 186 -1.74 4.83 -35.86
C ILE A 186 -1.44 3.50 -36.57
N GLU A 187 -1.43 2.37 -35.84
CA GLU A 187 -1.21 1.04 -36.43
C GLU A 187 -2.30 0.61 -37.43
N GLN A 188 -3.51 1.17 -37.32
CA GLN A 188 -4.65 0.86 -38.19
C GLN A 188 -4.76 1.78 -39.41
N MET A 189 -3.96 2.85 -39.48
CA MET A 189 -3.99 3.80 -40.60
C MET A 189 -3.28 3.24 -41.84
N SER A 190 -3.75 3.67 -43.01
CA SER A 190 -3.09 3.44 -44.28
C SER A 190 -1.86 4.34 -44.47
N ASP A 191 -0.96 3.96 -45.37
CA ASP A 191 0.26 4.74 -45.68
C ASP A 191 -0.04 6.20 -46.08
N LYS A 192 -1.17 6.45 -46.76
CA LYS A 192 -1.60 7.81 -47.12
C LYS A 192 -2.03 8.63 -45.91
N GLU A 193 -2.77 8.02 -44.99
CA GLU A 193 -3.21 8.67 -43.75
C GLU A 193 -2.02 8.93 -42.83
N LEU A 194 -1.02 8.04 -42.80
CA LEU A 194 0.25 8.24 -42.11
C LEU A 194 1.05 9.42 -42.67
N GLU A 195 1.14 9.55 -44.01
CA GLU A 195 1.79 10.70 -44.66
C GLU A 195 1.09 12.03 -44.36
N GLU A 196 -0.25 12.05 -44.33
CA GLU A 196 -1.03 13.23 -43.96
C GLU A 196 -0.84 13.61 -42.48
N LEU A 197 -0.82 12.62 -41.59
CA LEU A 197 -0.62 12.83 -40.17
C LEU A 197 0.82 13.30 -39.85
N GLN A 198 1.82 12.78 -40.58
CA GLN A 198 3.19 13.26 -40.50
C GLN A 198 3.32 14.73 -40.93
N LYS A 199 2.71 15.11 -42.07
CA LYS A 199 2.70 16.52 -42.54
C LYS A 199 2.04 17.45 -41.52
N PHE A 200 0.94 17.03 -40.92
CA PHE A 200 0.26 17.80 -39.87
C PHE A 200 1.14 18.01 -38.62
N LEU A 201 1.87 16.97 -38.19
CA LEU A 201 2.79 17.07 -37.04
C LEU A 201 3.99 17.98 -37.34
N GLU A 202 4.59 17.85 -38.53
CA GLU A 202 5.68 18.72 -38.99
C GLU A 202 5.25 20.19 -39.09
N GLU A 203 4.02 20.45 -39.55
CA GLU A 203 3.44 21.80 -39.58
C GLU A 203 3.25 22.35 -38.16
N LYS A 204 2.74 21.53 -37.22
CA LYS A 204 2.57 21.92 -35.81
C LYS A 204 3.90 22.18 -35.09
N GLU A 205 4.95 21.38 -35.32
CA GLU A 205 6.28 21.63 -34.76
C GLU A 205 6.90 22.95 -35.23
N ARG A 206 6.61 23.36 -36.47
CA ARG A 206 7.06 24.68 -36.97
C ARG A 206 6.36 25.84 -36.26
N PHE A 207 5.10 25.70 -35.88
CA PHE A 207 4.38 26.74 -35.14
C PHE A 207 4.83 26.89 -33.69
N VAL A 208 5.29 25.81 -33.04
CA VAL A 208 5.74 25.84 -31.63
C VAL A 208 7.16 26.41 -31.47
N ASN A 209 8.00 26.32 -32.51
CA ASN A 209 9.40 26.79 -32.48
C ASN A 209 9.60 28.23 -33.00
N VAL A 210 8.53 28.99 -33.23
CA VAL A 210 8.55 30.36 -33.77
C VAL A 210 8.04 31.42 -32.76
N GLU A 211 7.63 31.00 -31.56
CA GLU A 211 7.44 31.88 -30.38
C GLU A 211 8.66 31.84 -29.45
#